data_AF-A0A956UPV0-F1
#
_entry.id   AF-A0A956UPV0-F1
#
_cell.length_a   1.000
_cell.length_b   1.000
_cell.length_c   1.000
_cell.angle_alpha   90.00
_cell.angle_beta   90.00
_cell.angle_gamma   90.00
#
_symmetry.space_group_name_H-M   'P 1'
#
loop_
_entity.id
_entity.type
_entity.pdbx_description
1 polymer ?
#
loop_
_entity_poly.entity_id
_entity_poly.type
_entity_poly.pdbx_seq_one_letter_code
_entity_poly.pdbx_strand_id
1 'polypeptide(L)'
;MPCRFPELERDRSLLAAIHYVLRIHAGSLGSQRGTGGAAVLSLLTLAEGLLQQVRDIPPERPVAGTLRRWLRTGLASESFHDGIEAIGWTAEERGLGGLADLRGLPWTMSMETLFEAWVETLASRISARIGGTVRAGRQLQTLAPLRWDPPFLGSQRYLLPDVVLERADTTFVFDAKYKTHFEELNASSWFEVEDVIRERHHDDLLQILAYSTLFQSPKVVCCLIYP
;
A
#
# COMPACT_ATOMS: atom_id res chain seq x y z
N MET A 1 58.19 15.50 9.99
CA MET A 1 56.74 15.77 9.82
C MET A 1 55.97 14.56 10.33
N PRO A 2 54.98 14.70 11.21
CA PRO A 2 54.20 13.55 11.64
C PRO A 2 53.20 13.18 10.55
N CYS A 3 53.42 12.03 9.91
CA CYS A 3 52.45 11.40 9.02
C CYS A 3 51.29 10.89 9.87
N ARG A 4 50.12 11.53 9.78
CA ARG A 4 48.86 10.99 10.30
C ARG A 4 48.29 10.07 9.23
N PHE A 5 48.33 8.76 9.46
CA PHE A 5 47.54 7.82 8.68
C PHE A 5 46.11 7.82 9.25
N PRO A 6 45.07 7.92 8.42
CA PRO A 6 43.70 7.70 8.89
C PRO A 6 43.53 6.22 9.20
N GLU A 7 43.38 5.87 10.47
CA GLU A 7 42.89 4.54 10.83
C GLU A 7 41.46 4.41 10.27
N LEU A 8 41.19 3.27 9.62
CA LEU A 8 39.86 2.89 9.15
C LEU A 8 38.99 2.52 10.36
N GLU A 9 38.71 3.50 11.20
CA GLU A 9 37.79 3.33 12.32
C GLU A 9 36.35 3.38 11.83
N ARG A 10 35.48 2.63 12.50
CA ARG A 10 34.04 2.70 12.24
C ARG A 10 33.54 4.10 12.56
N ASP A 11 32.70 4.66 11.69
CA ASP A 11 32.10 5.98 11.91
C ASP A 11 31.22 5.95 13.17
N ARG A 12 31.77 6.49 14.27
CA ARG A 12 31.09 6.54 15.57
C ARG A 12 29.81 7.36 15.52
N SER A 13 29.76 8.40 14.68
CA SER A 13 28.58 9.26 14.56
C SER A 13 27.43 8.54 13.85
N LEU A 14 27.75 7.75 12.83
CA LEU A 14 26.77 6.90 12.16
C LEU A 14 26.24 5.80 13.10
N LEU A 15 27.13 5.13 13.82
CA LEU A 15 26.73 4.09 14.77
C LEU A 15 25.92 4.64 15.95
N ALA A 16 26.22 5.86 16.42
CA ALA A 16 25.42 6.54 17.44
C ALA A 16 24.00 6.86 16.95
N ALA A 17 23.86 7.27 15.68
CA ALA A 17 22.57 7.50 15.04
C ALA A 17 21.77 6.20 14.84
N ILE A 18 22.43 5.12 14.43
CA ILE A 18 21.83 3.77 14.33
C ILE A 18 21.32 3.34 15.71
N HIS A 19 22.13 3.48 16.76
CA HIS A 19 21.72 3.12 18.11
C HIS A 19 20.52 3.94 18.58
N TYR A 20 20.50 5.26 18.34
CA TYR A 20 19.36 6.11 18.65
C TYR A 20 18.06 5.60 18.00
N VAL A 21 18.10 5.31 16.69
CA VAL A 21 16.93 4.86 15.92
C VAL A 21 16.47 3.46 16.33
N LEU A 22 17.40 2.52 16.56
CA LEU A 22 17.07 1.18 17.03
C LEU A 22 16.37 1.19 18.40
N ARG A 23 16.74 2.10 19.31
CA ARG A 23 16.04 2.24 20.60
C ARG A 23 14.60 2.69 20.44
N ILE A 24 14.32 3.59 19.50
CA ILE A 24 12.96 4.04 19.19
C ILE A 24 12.14 2.87 18.64
N HIS A 25 12.67 2.14 17.65
CA HIS A 25 11.97 1.00 17.07
C HIS A 25 11.74 -0.13 18.07
N ALA A 26 12.73 -0.47 18.91
CA ALA A 26 12.58 -1.48 19.95
C ALA A 26 11.53 -1.09 20.99
N GLY A 27 11.47 0.19 21.39
CA GLY A 27 10.44 0.70 22.28
C GLY A 27 9.03 0.60 21.67
N SER A 28 8.90 0.98 20.40
CA SER A 28 7.62 0.92 19.66
C SER A 28 7.14 -0.52 19.40
N LEU A 29 8.05 -1.44 19.08
CA LEU A 29 7.72 -2.87 18.93
C LEU A 29 7.40 -3.52 20.28
N GLY A 30 8.08 -3.10 21.34
CA GLY A 30 7.85 -3.58 22.70
C GLY A 30 6.43 -3.30 23.21
N SER A 31 5.85 -2.14 22.88
CA SER A 31 4.46 -1.81 23.25
C SER A 31 3.43 -2.70 22.52
N GLN A 32 3.80 -3.29 21.38
CA GLN A 32 2.94 -4.14 20.55
C GLN A 32 3.12 -5.64 20.80
N ARG A 33 3.95 -6.03 21.79
CA ARG A 33 4.28 -7.44 22.06
C ARG A 33 3.06 -8.33 22.35
N GLY A 34 1.99 -7.77 22.92
CA GLY A 34 0.76 -8.48 23.24
C GLY A 34 -0.22 -8.65 22.07
N THR A 35 -0.14 -7.79 21.05
CA THR A 35 -1.11 -7.71 19.94
C THR A 35 -0.52 -8.02 18.57
N GLY A 36 0.79 -7.92 18.41
CA GLY A 36 1.49 -7.91 17.11
C GLY A 36 1.85 -9.27 16.49
N GLY A 37 1.41 -10.38 17.09
CA GLY A 37 1.63 -11.72 16.56
C GLY A 37 3.11 -12.09 16.33
N ALA A 38 3.35 -13.09 15.47
CA ALA A 38 4.70 -13.64 15.22
C ALA A 38 5.66 -12.66 14.51
N ALA A 39 5.14 -11.73 13.71
CA ALA A 39 5.94 -10.76 12.98
C ALA A 39 6.61 -9.76 13.93
N VAL A 40 5.86 -9.21 14.90
CA VAL A 40 6.41 -8.28 15.90
C VAL A 40 7.47 -8.94 16.77
N LEU A 41 7.28 -10.21 17.18
CA LEU A 41 8.30 -10.95 17.93
C LEU A 41 9.60 -11.15 17.13
N SER A 42 9.48 -11.45 15.83
CA SER A 42 10.63 -11.61 14.94
C SER A 42 11.41 -10.31 14.77
N LEU A 43 10.69 -9.20 14.57
CA LEU A 43 11.29 -7.86 14.45
C LEU A 43 11.91 -7.39 15.77
N LEU A 44 11.29 -7.70 16.92
CA LEU A 44 11.86 -7.38 18.23
C LEU A 44 13.18 -8.13 18.46
N THR A 45 13.21 -9.42 18.12
CA THR A 45 14.44 -10.24 18.22
C THR A 45 15.55 -9.68 17.32
N LEU A 46 15.21 -9.25 16.10
CA LEU A 46 16.15 -8.59 15.20
C LEU A 46 16.68 -7.27 15.78
N ALA A 47 15.79 -6.42 16.31
CA ALA A 47 16.15 -5.15 16.91
C ALA A 47 17.07 -5.32 18.13
N GLU A 48 16.78 -6.29 19.00
CA GLU A 48 17.64 -6.64 20.14
C GLU A 48 19.02 -7.13 19.69
N GLY A 49 19.08 -7.97 18.65
CA GLY A 49 20.33 -8.43 18.07
C GLY A 49 21.19 -7.29 17.51
N LEU A 50 20.56 -6.33 16.82
CA LEU A 50 21.24 -5.15 16.29
C LEU A 50 21.68 -4.19 17.41
N LEU A 51 20.86 -3.99 18.44
CA LEU A 51 21.21 -3.17 19.61
C LEU A 51 22.46 -3.68 20.32
N GLN A 52 22.63 -5.01 20.41
CA GLN A 52 23.84 -5.60 20.99
C GLN A 52 25.10 -5.26 20.19
N GLN A 53 25.00 -5.09 18.87
CA GLN A 53 26.15 -4.75 18.02
C GLN A 53 26.63 -3.30 18.20
N VAL A 54 25.75 -2.41 18.68
CA VAL A 54 26.03 -0.98 18.87
C VAL A 54 26.03 -0.55 20.34
N ARG A 55 25.97 -1.51 21.28
CA ARG A 55 25.81 -1.26 22.72
C ARG A 55 26.87 -0.36 23.33
N ASP A 56 28.11 -0.42 22.83
CA ASP A 56 29.27 0.28 23.38
C ASP A 56 29.33 1.76 22.95
N ILE A 57 28.41 2.19 22.10
CA ILE A 57 28.36 3.53 21.53
C ILE A 57 27.16 4.26 22.13
N PRO A 58 27.30 5.47 22.69
CA PRO A 58 26.15 6.20 23.22
C PRO A 58 25.18 6.57 22.08
N PRO A 59 23.86 6.41 22.26
CA PRO A 59 22.89 6.80 21.24
C PRO A 59 22.81 8.32 21.12
N GLU A 60 22.84 8.83 19.89
CA GLU A 60 22.77 10.27 19.60
C GLU A 60 21.79 10.52 18.44
N ARG A 61 20.91 11.52 18.60
CA ARG A 61 19.98 11.92 17.54
C ARG A 61 20.78 12.56 16.40
N PRO A 62 20.68 12.05 15.15
CA PRO A 62 21.40 12.65 14.04
C PRO A 62 20.82 14.02 13.69
N VAL A 63 21.70 14.96 13.32
CA VAL A 63 21.32 16.30 12.83
C VAL A 63 21.12 16.24 11.32
N ALA A 64 20.14 16.98 10.78
CA ALA A 64 19.82 17.00 9.35
C ALA A 64 21.03 17.31 8.43
N GLY A 65 21.96 18.17 8.89
CA GLY A 65 23.20 18.47 8.16
C GLY A 65 24.15 17.27 8.04
N THR A 66 24.14 16.37 9.03
CA THR A 66 24.93 15.14 9.06
C THR A 66 24.35 14.08 8.12
N LEU A 67 23.03 13.91 8.12
CA LEU A 67 22.33 12.99 7.20
C LEU A 67 22.63 13.33 5.73
N ARG A 68 22.50 14.62 5.37
CA ARG A 68 22.82 15.11 4.02
C ARG A 68 24.27 14.89 3.62
N ARG A 69 25.19 14.87 4.60
CA ARG A 69 26.61 14.60 4.35
C ARG A 69 26.83 13.13 4.02
N TRP A 70 26.23 12.22 4.78
CA TRP A 70 26.31 10.77 4.53
C TRP A 70 25.65 10.36 3.20
N LEU A 71 24.56 11.02 2.79
CA LEU A 71 23.95 10.76 1.48
C LEU A 71 24.80 11.26 0.29
N ARG A 72 25.75 12.18 0.53
CA ARG A 72 26.63 12.74 -0.51
C ARG A 72 27.98 12.03 -0.61
N THR A 73 28.30 11.11 0.28
CA THR A 73 29.56 10.35 0.21
C THR A 73 29.51 9.34 -0.94
N GLY A 74 30.46 9.45 -1.88
CA GLY A 74 30.46 8.72 -3.17
C GLY A 74 30.74 7.22 -3.13
N LEU A 75 30.70 6.58 -1.95
CA LEU A 75 30.94 5.13 -1.77
C LEU A 75 29.75 4.41 -1.09
N ALA A 76 28.57 5.02 -1.11
CA ALA A 76 27.36 4.44 -0.54
C ALA A 76 26.75 3.38 -1.48
N SER A 77 26.56 2.15 -0.97
CA SER A 77 25.69 1.17 -1.60
C SER A 77 24.22 1.58 -1.49
N GLU A 78 23.34 0.99 -2.29
CA GLU A 78 21.89 1.21 -2.20
C GLU A 78 21.37 0.98 -0.78
N SER A 79 21.73 -0.15 -0.14
CA SER A 79 21.35 -0.43 1.25
C SER A 79 21.90 0.57 2.26
N PHE A 80 23.01 1.25 1.96
CA PHE A 80 23.52 2.32 2.82
C PHE A 80 22.63 3.56 2.67
N HIS A 81 22.29 3.93 1.44
CA HIS A 81 21.37 5.04 1.16
C HIS A 81 20.01 4.81 1.86
N ASP A 82 19.42 3.63 1.68
CA ASP A 82 18.16 3.25 2.32
C ASP A 82 18.26 3.29 3.85
N GLY A 83 19.39 2.85 4.40
CA GLY A 83 19.66 2.91 5.84
C GLY A 83 19.72 4.35 6.36
N ILE A 84 20.43 5.25 5.67
CA ILE A 84 20.50 6.67 6.06
C ILE A 84 19.14 7.35 5.91
N GLU A 85 18.39 7.02 4.85
CA GLU A 85 17.05 7.54 4.63
C GLU A 85 16.09 7.08 5.73
N ALA A 86 16.11 5.79 6.10
CA ALA A 86 15.33 5.25 7.21
C ALA A 86 15.70 5.91 8.56
N ILE A 87 16.99 6.14 8.81
CA ILE A 87 17.43 6.90 9.99
C ILE A 87 16.86 8.31 9.97
N GLY A 88 16.88 8.97 8.79
CA GLY A 88 16.29 10.28 8.60
C GLY A 88 14.79 10.29 8.87
N TRP A 89 14.06 9.29 8.38
CA TRP A 89 12.63 9.15 8.65
C TRP A 89 12.35 9.03 10.14
N THR A 90 13.06 8.17 10.87
CA THR A 90 12.82 8.00 12.30
C THR A 90 13.25 9.23 13.11
N ALA A 91 14.40 9.83 12.77
CA ALA A 91 14.93 10.99 13.49
C ALA A 91 14.11 12.28 13.25
N GLU A 92 13.49 12.42 12.08
CA GLU A 92 12.60 13.54 11.74
C GLU A 92 11.13 13.27 12.09
N GLU A 93 10.81 12.12 12.71
CA GLU A 93 9.43 11.70 13.02
C GLU A 93 8.54 11.67 11.75
N ARG A 94 9.13 11.07 10.73
CA ARG A 94 8.61 10.80 9.39
C ARG A 94 8.49 9.27 9.16
N GLY A 95 8.63 8.40 10.16
CA GLY A 95 8.56 6.93 9.95
C GLY A 95 7.17 6.34 10.16
N LEU A 96 6.66 5.51 9.23
CA LEU A 96 5.34 4.82 9.23
C LEU A 96 4.74 4.59 10.63
N GLY A 97 3.63 5.29 10.91
CA GLY A 97 2.96 5.32 12.21
C GLY A 97 2.47 3.96 12.66
N GLY A 98 2.83 3.59 13.88
CA GLY A 98 2.09 2.60 14.66
C GLY A 98 0.88 3.28 15.34
N LEU A 99 -0.11 2.50 15.72
CA LEU A 99 -1.41 2.91 16.27
C LEU A 99 -1.36 3.76 17.58
N ALA A 100 -0.17 4.15 18.06
CA ALA A 100 0.00 5.02 19.22
C ALA A 100 0.91 6.23 18.96
N ASP A 101 1.38 6.47 17.73
CA ASP A 101 2.19 7.63 17.41
C ASP A 101 1.84 8.16 16.00
N LEU A 102 1.05 9.23 15.95
CA LEU A 102 0.51 9.87 14.74
C LEU A 102 1.57 10.62 13.89
N ARG A 103 2.83 10.17 13.92
CA ARG A 103 3.96 10.86 13.28
C ARG A 103 4.78 9.91 12.41
N GLY A 104 4.10 9.21 11.51
CA GLY A 104 4.76 8.59 10.36
C GLY A 104 4.56 9.33 9.07
N LEU A 105 5.45 9.10 8.09
CA LEU A 105 5.31 9.63 6.74
C LEU A 105 3.89 9.31 6.28
N PRO A 106 3.12 10.34 5.88
CA PRO A 106 1.80 10.11 5.32
C PRO A 106 2.01 9.42 3.98
N TRP A 107 1.91 8.10 3.95
CA TRP A 107 1.61 7.40 2.72
C TRP A 107 0.10 7.53 2.54
N THR A 108 -0.30 8.30 1.55
CA THR A 108 -1.70 8.43 1.17
C THR A 108 -1.92 7.51 -0.02
N MET A 109 -2.54 6.36 0.22
CA MET A 109 -3.12 5.57 -0.85
C MET A 109 -4.63 5.80 -0.82
N SER A 110 -5.26 5.97 -1.98
CA SER A 110 -6.71 5.94 -2.03
C SER A 110 -7.18 4.57 -1.57
N MET A 111 -8.08 4.53 -0.59
CA MET A 111 -8.64 3.28 -0.09
C MET A 111 -9.41 2.54 -1.18
N GLU A 112 -9.95 3.27 -2.17
CA GLU A 112 -10.52 2.71 -3.40
C GLU A 112 -9.48 1.90 -4.18
N THR A 113 -8.28 2.45 -4.42
CA THR A 113 -7.20 1.75 -5.11
C THR A 113 -6.69 0.53 -4.33
N LEU A 114 -6.62 0.64 -3.00
CA LEU A 114 -6.24 -0.50 -2.17
C LEU A 114 -7.28 -1.63 -2.28
N PHE A 115 -8.56 -1.26 -2.23
CA PHE A 115 -9.66 -2.22 -2.29
C PHE A 115 -9.75 -2.89 -3.67
N GLU A 116 -9.58 -2.15 -4.76
CA GLU A 116 -9.48 -2.68 -6.12
C GLU A 116 -8.34 -3.70 -6.24
N ALA A 117 -7.14 -3.36 -5.75
CA ALA A 117 -5.98 -4.26 -5.77
C ALA A 117 -6.18 -5.52 -4.91
N TRP A 118 -6.93 -5.40 -3.81
CA TRP A 118 -7.30 -6.55 -2.99
C TRP A 118 -8.28 -7.48 -3.73
N VAL A 119 -9.28 -6.93 -4.42
CA VAL A 119 -10.19 -7.70 -5.29
C VAL A 119 -9.42 -8.37 -6.44
N GLU A 120 -8.47 -7.68 -7.06
CA GLU A 120 -7.57 -8.25 -8.09
C GLU A 120 -6.81 -9.48 -7.54
N THR A 121 -6.31 -9.37 -6.32
CA THR A 121 -5.62 -10.48 -5.63
C THR A 121 -6.56 -11.64 -5.34
N LEU A 122 -7.80 -11.37 -4.92
CA LEU A 122 -8.82 -12.39 -4.68
C LEU A 122 -9.18 -13.13 -5.98
N ALA A 123 -9.45 -12.40 -7.06
CA ALA A 123 -9.75 -12.96 -8.37
C ALA A 123 -8.59 -13.83 -8.89
N SER A 124 -7.34 -13.38 -8.70
CA SER A 124 -6.14 -14.14 -9.05
C SER A 124 -6.05 -15.46 -8.28
N ARG A 125 -6.37 -15.45 -6.98
CA ARG A 125 -6.41 -16.67 -6.16
C ARG A 125 -7.54 -17.61 -6.57
N ILE A 126 -8.71 -17.08 -6.92
CA ILE A 126 -9.83 -17.87 -7.44
C ILE A 126 -9.41 -18.53 -8.76
N SER A 127 -8.87 -17.74 -9.70
CA SER A 127 -8.36 -18.22 -10.98
C SER A 127 -7.34 -19.34 -10.85
N ALA A 128 -6.39 -19.22 -9.91
CA ALA A 128 -5.41 -20.26 -9.64
C ALA A 128 -6.03 -21.59 -9.19
N ARG A 129 -7.24 -21.57 -8.59
CA ARG A 129 -7.95 -22.77 -8.14
C ARG A 129 -8.90 -23.35 -9.17
N ILE A 130 -9.61 -22.51 -9.92
CA ILE A 130 -10.64 -22.97 -10.88
C ILE A 130 -10.14 -23.00 -12.33
N GLY A 131 -8.97 -22.43 -12.60
CA GLY A 131 -8.45 -22.15 -13.93
C GLY A 131 -9.10 -20.92 -14.57
N GLY A 132 -8.38 -20.26 -15.47
CA GLY A 132 -8.86 -19.09 -16.20
C GLY A 132 -7.78 -18.03 -16.35
N THR A 133 -8.15 -16.89 -16.91
CA THR A 133 -7.26 -15.75 -17.11
C THR A 133 -7.84 -14.52 -16.43
N VAL A 134 -7.03 -13.84 -15.63
CA VAL A 134 -7.40 -12.59 -14.95
C VAL A 134 -6.79 -11.42 -15.72
N ARG A 135 -7.60 -10.38 -15.93
CA ARG A 135 -7.20 -9.09 -16.51
C ARG A 135 -7.60 -7.99 -15.54
N ALA A 136 -6.71 -7.02 -15.34
CA ALA A 136 -6.91 -5.92 -14.41
C ALA A 136 -7.06 -4.56 -15.13
N GLY A 137 -8.04 -3.77 -14.71
CA GLY A 137 -8.32 -2.42 -15.19
C GLY A 137 -7.22 -1.42 -14.84
N ARG A 138 -6.62 -1.54 -13.65
CA ARG A 138 -5.41 -0.77 -13.26
C ARG A 138 -4.24 -0.91 -14.24
N GLN A 139 -4.12 -2.06 -14.91
CA GLN A 139 -3.10 -2.32 -15.94
C GLN A 139 -3.60 -2.01 -17.37
N LEU A 140 -4.78 -1.39 -17.48
CA LEU A 140 -5.52 -1.10 -18.71
C LEU A 140 -5.83 -2.35 -19.57
N GLN A 141 -5.81 -3.53 -18.95
CA GLN A 141 -6.01 -4.78 -19.68
C GLN A 141 -7.47 -5.03 -19.99
N THR A 142 -8.41 -4.40 -19.31
CA THR A 142 -9.87 -4.59 -19.48
C THR A 142 -10.52 -3.47 -20.28
N LEU A 143 -9.72 -2.53 -20.81
CA LEU A 143 -10.23 -1.37 -21.52
C LEU A 143 -11.05 -1.77 -22.74
N ALA A 144 -12.31 -1.31 -22.77
CA ALA A 144 -13.25 -1.52 -23.86
C ALA A 144 -13.67 -0.15 -24.43
N PRO A 145 -13.20 0.23 -25.63
CA PRO A 145 -13.55 1.52 -26.22
C PRO A 145 -15.03 1.57 -26.63
N LEU A 146 -15.69 2.69 -26.34
CA LEU A 146 -17.05 2.98 -26.78
C LEU A 146 -17.00 3.77 -28.09
N ARG A 147 -17.75 3.32 -29.09
CA ARG A 147 -17.91 4.00 -30.38
C ARG A 147 -19.31 4.58 -30.45
N TRP A 148 -19.41 5.89 -30.27
CA TRP A 148 -20.67 6.61 -30.43
C TRP A 148 -20.99 6.81 -31.90
N ASP A 149 -22.27 6.72 -32.24
CA ASP A 149 -22.79 7.11 -33.54
C ASP A 149 -23.96 8.09 -33.34
N PRO A 150 -23.81 9.36 -33.72
CA PRO A 150 -22.62 10.00 -34.27
C PRO A 150 -21.49 10.21 -33.23
N PRO A 151 -20.20 10.23 -33.64
CA PRO A 151 -19.05 10.21 -32.72
C PRO A 151 -18.93 11.38 -31.74
N PHE A 152 -19.57 12.52 -32.03
CA PHE A 152 -19.46 13.75 -31.24
C PHE A 152 -20.49 13.86 -30.10
N LEU A 153 -21.47 12.96 -30.03
CA LEU A 153 -22.51 13.01 -28.98
C LEU A 153 -22.09 12.33 -27.68
N GLY A 154 -21.06 11.48 -27.72
CA GLY A 154 -20.65 10.70 -26.56
C GLY A 154 -19.60 11.37 -25.69
N SER A 155 -19.91 11.58 -24.42
CA SER A 155 -18.95 12.02 -23.40
C SER A 155 -17.99 10.89 -22.98
N GLN A 156 -18.49 9.66 -22.88
CA GLN A 156 -17.73 8.52 -22.35
C GLN A 156 -17.02 7.74 -23.46
N ARG A 157 -15.69 7.69 -23.46
CA ARG A 157 -14.92 7.09 -24.56
C ARG A 157 -14.64 5.60 -24.40
N TYR A 158 -14.74 5.08 -23.19
CA TYR A 158 -14.42 3.68 -22.89
C TYR A 158 -15.12 3.24 -21.60
N LEU A 159 -15.25 1.93 -21.47
CA LEU A 159 -15.56 1.21 -20.25
C LEU A 159 -14.27 0.53 -19.77
N LEU A 160 -14.01 0.59 -18.47
CA LEU A 160 -12.84 0.00 -17.84
C LEU A 160 -13.28 -0.77 -16.59
N PRO A 161 -13.69 -2.04 -16.73
CA PRO A 161 -13.98 -2.88 -15.57
C PRO A 161 -12.73 -3.10 -14.72
N ASP A 162 -12.87 -3.11 -13.39
CA ASP A 162 -11.73 -3.23 -12.48
C ASP A 162 -11.01 -4.57 -12.61
N VAL A 163 -11.75 -5.68 -12.59
CA VAL A 163 -11.18 -7.01 -12.74
C VAL A 163 -12.09 -7.91 -13.56
N VAL A 164 -11.51 -8.59 -14.54
CA VAL A 164 -12.21 -9.55 -15.39
C VAL A 164 -11.52 -10.90 -15.27
N LEU A 165 -12.29 -11.92 -14.91
CA LEU A 165 -11.86 -13.32 -14.89
C LEU A 165 -12.60 -14.08 -15.97
N GLU A 166 -11.88 -14.59 -16.96
CA GLU A 166 -12.43 -15.39 -18.05
C GLU A 166 -12.09 -16.86 -17.84
N ARG A 167 -13.11 -17.73 -17.94
CA ARG A 167 -12.96 -19.17 -17.84
C ARG A 167 -13.92 -19.87 -18.79
N ALA A 168 -13.37 -20.52 -19.81
CA ALA A 168 -14.12 -21.31 -20.78
C ALA A 168 -15.32 -20.56 -21.38
N ASP A 169 -16.54 -20.83 -20.89
CA ASP A 169 -17.81 -20.26 -21.34
C ASP A 169 -18.37 -19.17 -20.41
N THR A 170 -17.64 -18.82 -19.35
CA THR A 170 -18.09 -17.89 -18.32
C THR A 170 -17.08 -16.76 -18.12
N THR A 171 -17.57 -15.52 -18.18
CA THR A 171 -16.81 -14.33 -17.79
C THR A 171 -17.37 -13.77 -16.48
N PHE A 172 -16.49 -13.58 -15.49
CA PHE A 172 -16.80 -12.86 -14.27
C PHE A 172 -16.24 -11.45 -14.38
N VAL A 173 -17.07 -10.46 -14.10
CA VAL A 173 -16.69 -9.05 -14.02
C VAL A 173 -16.85 -8.62 -12.57
N PHE A 174 -15.77 -8.17 -11.96
CA PHE A 174 -15.77 -7.61 -10.62
C PHE A 174 -15.52 -6.11 -10.72
N ASP A 175 -16.40 -5.34 -10.09
CA ASP A 175 -16.31 -3.89 -9.96
C ASP A 175 -16.30 -3.57 -8.46
N ALA A 176 -15.19 -3.02 -8.00
CA ALA A 176 -14.89 -2.82 -6.59
C ALA A 176 -15.20 -1.37 -6.23
N LYS A 177 -16.12 -1.17 -5.28
CA LYS A 177 -16.48 0.18 -4.82
C LYS A 177 -16.19 0.31 -3.34
N TYR A 178 -15.20 1.15 -3.02
CA TYR A 178 -14.98 1.57 -1.65
C TYR A 178 -15.75 2.87 -1.37
N LYS A 179 -16.82 2.77 -0.57
CA LYS A 179 -17.65 3.93 -0.19
C LYS A 179 -17.75 4.02 1.32
N THR A 180 -17.25 5.11 1.90
CA THR A 180 -17.20 5.35 3.35
C THR A 180 -18.56 5.21 4.03
N HIS A 181 -19.65 5.59 3.35
CA HIS A 181 -21.00 5.55 3.92
C HIS A 181 -21.63 4.15 3.92
N PHE A 182 -21.06 3.17 3.21
CA PHE A 182 -21.62 1.81 3.15
C PHE A 182 -21.40 1.02 4.45
N GLU A 183 -20.34 1.35 5.21
CA GLU A 183 -20.16 0.83 6.57
C GLU A 183 -21.30 1.29 7.50
N GLU A 184 -21.79 2.52 7.32
CA GLU A 184 -22.94 3.08 8.06
C GLU A 184 -24.26 2.44 7.63
N LEU A 185 -24.42 2.05 6.35
CA LEU A 185 -25.59 1.33 5.83
C LEU A 185 -25.77 -0.08 6.39
N ASN A 186 -24.69 -0.76 6.78
CA ASN A 186 -24.83 -2.06 7.45
C ASN A 186 -25.44 -1.91 8.87
N ALA A 187 -25.41 -0.71 9.45
CA ALA A 187 -25.98 -0.42 10.77
C ALA A 187 -27.42 0.14 10.72
N SER A 188 -27.89 0.65 9.57
CA SER A 188 -29.20 1.29 9.41
C SER A 188 -30.00 0.68 8.25
N SER A 189 -31.32 0.56 8.41
CA SER A 189 -32.19 0.00 7.36
C SER A 189 -32.09 0.82 6.07
N TRP A 190 -32.00 0.16 4.90
CA TRP A 190 -31.95 0.76 3.57
C TRP A 190 -33.06 1.80 3.27
N PHE A 191 -34.12 1.83 4.07
CA PHE A 191 -35.23 2.78 3.96
C PHE A 191 -34.93 4.20 4.48
N GLU A 192 -33.91 4.38 5.33
CA GLU A 192 -33.55 5.69 5.91
C GLU A 192 -32.37 6.36 5.19
N VAL A 193 -31.98 5.80 4.04
CA VAL A 193 -30.80 6.18 3.30
C VAL A 193 -31.04 7.49 2.55
N GLU A 194 -30.17 8.46 2.80
CA GLU A 194 -30.15 9.77 2.15
C GLU A 194 -30.16 9.63 0.62
N ASP A 195 -30.98 10.41 -0.09
CA ASP A 195 -31.21 10.29 -1.55
C ASP A 195 -29.91 10.25 -2.38
N VAL A 196 -28.86 10.93 -1.89
CA VAL A 196 -27.53 10.97 -2.52
C VAL A 196 -26.86 9.59 -2.56
N ILE A 197 -27.02 8.76 -1.52
CA ILE A 197 -26.44 7.41 -1.47
C ILE A 197 -27.19 6.48 -2.42
N ARG A 198 -28.52 6.62 -2.51
CA ARG A 198 -29.34 5.84 -3.45
C ARG A 198 -28.97 6.13 -4.90
N GLU A 199 -28.79 7.40 -5.26
CA GLU A 199 -28.40 7.79 -6.61
C GLU A 199 -27.00 7.25 -6.96
N ARG A 200 -26.04 7.34 -6.02
CA ARG A 200 -24.70 6.78 -6.22
C ARG A 200 -24.69 5.26 -6.38
N HIS A 201 -25.58 4.54 -5.70
CA HIS A 201 -25.71 3.09 -5.88
C HIS A 201 -26.40 2.76 -7.21
N HIS A 202 -27.37 3.59 -7.63
CA HIS A 202 -27.97 3.47 -8.95
C HIS A 202 -26.93 3.63 -10.08
N ASP A 203 -26.00 4.58 -9.94
CA ASP A 203 -24.90 4.75 -10.89
C ASP A 203 -23.99 3.51 -10.97
N ASP A 204 -23.63 2.92 -9.82
CA ASP A 204 -22.85 1.68 -9.78
C ASP A 204 -23.57 0.53 -10.51
N LEU A 205 -24.88 0.41 -10.29
CA LEU A 205 -25.71 -0.60 -10.96
C LEU A 205 -25.74 -0.40 -12.48
N LEU A 206 -25.89 0.85 -12.94
CA LEU A 206 -25.84 1.15 -14.38
C LEU A 206 -24.45 0.84 -14.96
N GLN A 207 -23.38 1.14 -14.22
CA GLN A 207 -22.01 0.85 -14.64
C GLN A 207 -21.77 -0.66 -14.79
N ILE A 208 -22.13 -1.46 -13.79
CA ILE A 208 -21.93 -2.92 -13.85
C ILE A 208 -22.83 -3.57 -14.92
N LEU A 209 -24.03 -3.06 -15.13
CA LEU A 209 -24.91 -3.50 -16.21
C LEU A 209 -24.31 -3.20 -17.58
N ALA A 210 -23.70 -2.04 -17.77
CA ALA A 210 -22.96 -1.73 -18.99
C ALA A 210 -21.84 -2.75 -19.23
N TYR A 211 -21.09 -3.12 -18.18
CA TYR A 211 -20.03 -4.13 -18.28
C TYR A 211 -20.52 -5.52 -18.66
N SER A 212 -21.76 -5.88 -18.27
CA SER A 212 -22.34 -7.18 -18.62
C SER A 212 -22.43 -7.43 -20.13
N THR A 213 -22.48 -6.35 -20.92
CA THR A 213 -22.63 -6.40 -22.38
C THR A 213 -21.31 -6.41 -23.14
N LEU A 214 -20.17 -6.27 -22.45
CA LEU A 214 -18.85 -6.15 -23.09
C LEU A 214 -18.28 -7.48 -23.60
N PHE A 215 -18.74 -8.60 -23.04
CA PHE A 215 -18.12 -9.90 -23.26
C PHE A 215 -19.04 -10.81 -24.06
N GLN A 216 -18.45 -11.61 -24.95
CA GLN A 216 -19.18 -12.55 -25.83
C GLN A 216 -19.39 -13.93 -25.20
N SER A 217 -18.95 -14.12 -23.96
CA SER A 217 -19.08 -15.40 -23.26
C SER A 217 -20.55 -15.77 -23.09
N PRO A 218 -20.92 -17.05 -23.26
CA PRO A 218 -22.29 -17.53 -23.06
C PRO A 218 -22.92 -17.13 -21.71
N LYS A 219 -22.08 -17.06 -20.67
CA LYS A 219 -22.48 -16.59 -19.35
C LYS A 219 -21.59 -15.44 -18.90
N VAL A 220 -22.19 -14.29 -18.60
CA VAL A 220 -21.51 -13.17 -17.96
C VAL A 220 -22.07 -13.00 -16.57
N VAL A 221 -21.20 -13.05 -15.56
CA VAL A 221 -21.55 -12.86 -14.15
C VAL A 221 -20.92 -11.55 -13.69
N CYS A 222 -21.76 -10.60 -13.34
CA CYS A 222 -21.35 -9.31 -12.83
C CYS A 222 -21.43 -9.29 -11.30
N CYS A 223 -20.37 -8.80 -10.66
CA CYS A 223 -20.25 -8.72 -9.21
C CYS A 223 -19.86 -7.30 -8.81
N LEU A 224 -20.78 -6.60 -8.15
CA LEU A 224 -20.44 -5.41 -7.37
C LEU A 224 -19.91 -5.84 -6.02
N ILE A 225 -18.70 -5.40 -5.68
CA ILE A 225 -18.06 -5.71 -4.41
C ILE A 225 -17.97 -4.43 -3.60
N TYR A 226 -18.52 -4.47 -2.41
CA TYR A 226 -18.39 -3.45 -1.37
C TYR A 226 -17.61 -4.05 -0.19
N PRO A 227 -16.88 -3.24 0.59
CA PRO A 227 -16.14 -3.70 1.77
C PRO A 227 -17.07 -4.29 2.86
#